data_AF-A0A164LSR4-F1
#
_entry.id   AF-A0A164LSR4-F1
#
_cell.length_a   1.000
_cell.length_b   1.000
_cell.length_c   1.000
_cell.angle_alpha   90.00
_cell.angle_beta   90.00
_cell.angle_gamma   90.00
#
_symmetry.space_group_name_H-M   'P 1'
#
loop_
_entity.id
_entity.type
_entity.pdbx_description
1 polymer ?
#
loop_
_entity_poly.entity_id
_entity_poly.type
_entity_poly.pdbx_seq_one_letter_code
_entity_poly.pdbx_strand_id
1 'polypeptide(L)'
;MAVSRLDRSGRFRAHRLLRALGWSPGQRLRLRVDGSMTVIVPDRAGVRAVTARGVLALPVAVRRFTGLDDGPVVAVAVPARELMFVVPVGALVSALIERLDNGHDR
;
A
#
# COMPACT_ATOMS: atom_id res chain seq x y z
N MET A 1 -5.41 4.84 -8.34
CA MET A 1 -4.46 3.71 -8.31
C MET A 1 -3.16 4.14 -8.96
N ALA A 2 -2.03 3.61 -8.49
CA ALA A 2 -0.73 3.77 -9.14
C ALA A 2 0.09 2.48 -8.98
N VAL A 3 0.88 2.13 -9.99
CA VAL A 3 1.91 1.12 -9.88
C VAL A 3 3.22 1.83 -9.56
N SER A 4 3.94 1.36 -8.54
CA SER A 4 5.24 1.87 -8.15
C SER A 4 6.18 0.70 -7.86
N ARG A 5 7.46 0.98 -7.65
CA ARG A 5 8.43 0.00 -7.15
C ARG A 5 8.89 0.41 -5.76
N LEU A 6 9.04 -0.56 -4.87
CA LEU A 6 9.76 -0.36 -3.61
C LEU A 6 11.25 -0.30 -3.91
N ASP A 7 11.94 0.72 -3.40
CA ASP A 7 13.39 0.69 -3.35
C ASP A 7 13.89 -0.27 -2.25
N ARG A 8 15.20 -0.53 -2.19
CA ARG A 8 15.81 -1.42 -1.18
C ARG A 8 15.54 -1.00 0.28
N SER A 9 15.18 0.26 0.50
CA SER A 9 14.81 0.76 1.84
C SER A 9 13.33 0.53 2.18
N GLY A 10 12.54 0.00 1.23
CA GLY A 10 11.11 -0.20 1.36
C GLY A 10 10.29 1.06 1.08
N ARG A 11 10.85 2.02 0.36
CA ARG A 11 10.18 3.28 0.05
C ARG A 11 9.59 3.26 -1.34
N PHE A 12 8.44 3.90 -1.51
CA PHE A 12 7.83 4.10 -2.82
C PHE A 12 7.20 5.49 -2.92
N ARG A 13 7.13 6.02 -4.14
CA ARG A 13 6.55 7.34 -4.40
C ARG A 13 5.02 7.23 -4.41
N ALA A 14 4.35 8.02 -3.57
CA ALA A 14 2.90 7.98 -3.41
C ALA A 14 2.23 9.36 -3.55
N HIS A 15 2.96 10.40 -3.98
CA HIS A 15 2.51 11.79 -4.00
C HIS A 15 1.07 12.01 -4.53
N ARG A 16 0.71 11.44 -5.69
CA ARG A 16 -0.65 11.59 -6.26
C ARG A 16 -1.72 10.94 -5.38
N LEU A 17 -1.42 9.80 -4.80
CA LEU A 17 -2.34 9.05 -3.94
C LEU A 17 -2.52 9.77 -2.59
N LEU A 18 -1.43 10.26 -2.01
CA LEU A 18 -1.46 11.08 -0.80
C LEU A 18 -2.30 12.35 -1.00
N ARG A 19 -2.12 13.05 -2.13
CA ARG A 19 -2.94 14.21 -2.49
C ARG A 19 -4.42 13.85 -2.65
N ALA A 20 -4.72 12.72 -3.30
CA ALA A 20 -6.10 12.25 -3.47
C ALA A 20 -6.79 11.91 -2.13
N LEU A 21 -6.01 11.54 -1.11
CA LEU A 21 -6.48 11.27 0.25
C LEU A 21 -6.47 12.51 1.15
N GLY A 22 -5.99 13.67 0.66
CA GLY A 22 -5.80 14.86 1.49
C GLY A 22 -4.71 14.70 2.56
N TRP A 23 -3.86 13.67 2.47
CA TRP A 23 -2.80 13.43 3.45
C TRP A 23 -1.58 14.31 3.17
N SER A 24 -1.37 15.29 4.04
CA SER A 24 -0.26 16.26 3.96
C SER A 24 0.97 15.79 4.75
N PRO A 25 2.16 16.38 4.51
CA PRO A 25 3.34 16.11 5.33
C PRO A 25 3.05 16.28 6.82
N GLY A 26 3.52 15.34 7.64
CA GLY A 26 3.24 15.31 9.07
C GLY A 26 1.95 14.56 9.46
N GLN A 27 1.04 14.27 8.51
CA GLN A 27 -0.10 13.39 8.75
C GLN A 27 0.39 12.04 9.25
N ARG A 28 -0.05 11.66 10.45
CA ARG A 28 0.33 10.39 11.08
C ARG A 28 -0.53 9.25 10.57
N LEU A 29 0.12 8.11 10.37
CA LEU A 29 -0.41 6.93 9.70
C LEU A 29 -0.14 5.67 10.53
N ARG A 30 -1.08 4.73 10.43
CA ARG A 30 -0.93 3.35 10.89
C ARG A 30 -0.93 2.42 9.69
N LEU A 31 -0.08 1.40 9.75
CA LEU A 31 -0.05 0.30 8.79
C LEU A 31 -0.68 -0.92 9.47
N ARG A 32 -1.58 -1.57 8.76
CA ARG A 32 -2.16 -2.87 9.12
C ARG A 32 -1.83 -3.86 8.02
N VAL A 33 -1.53 -5.10 8.38
CA VAL A 33 -1.29 -6.16 7.42
C VAL A 33 -2.48 -7.11 7.44
N ASP A 34 -2.95 -7.49 6.26
CA ASP A 34 -4.04 -8.42 6.05
C ASP A 34 -3.68 -9.34 4.87
N GLY A 35 -3.30 -10.58 5.18
CA GLY A 35 -2.65 -11.48 4.22
C GLY A 35 -1.42 -10.84 3.57
N SER A 36 -1.41 -10.79 2.25
CA SER A 36 -0.34 -10.15 1.44
C SER A 36 -0.52 -8.64 1.26
N MET A 37 -1.60 -8.06 1.78
CA MET A 37 -1.94 -6.65 1.60
C MET A 37 -1.54 -5.83 2.83
N THR A 38 -1.01 -4.63 2.58
CA THR A 38 -0.88 -3.60 3.60
C THR A 38 -1.98 -2.56 3.43
N VAL A 39 -2.69 -2.26 4.51
CA VAL A 39 -3.66 -1.17 4.59
C VAL A 39 -3.03 -0.02 5.38
N ILE A 40 -3.00 1.16 4.78
CA ILE A 40 -2.52 2.40 5.40
C ILE A 40 -3.73 3.27 5.71
N VAL A 41 -3.82 3.76 6.93
CA VAL A 41 -4.93 4.59 7.43
C VAL A 41 -4.37 5.77 8.25
N PRO A 42 -5.09 6.91 8.35
CA PRO A 42 -4.73 7.97 9.27
C PRO A 42 -4.85 7.48 10.72
N ASP A 43 -3.90 7.90 11.56
CA ASP A 43 -3.89 7.59 12.98
C ASP A 43 -3.10 8.65 13.72
N ARG A 44 -3.73 9.40 14.63
CA ARG A 44 -3.05 10.43 15.45
C ARG A 44 -1.96 9.82 16.33
N ALA A 45 -2.11 8.57 16.78
CA ALA A 45 -1.11 7.83 17.53
C ALA A 45 -0.11 7.09 16.61
N GLY A 46 -0.28 7.21 15.29
CA GLY A 46 0.56 6.57 14.29
C GLY A 46 2.03 6.95 14.46
N VAL A 47 2.90 5.94 14.39
CA VAL A 47 4.35 6.10 14.52
C VAL A 47 5.02 6.46 13.18
N ARG A 48 4.24 6.58 12.11
CA ARG A 48 4.70 6.95 10.77
C ARG A 48 4.03 8.24 10.35
N ALA A 49 4.75 9.08 9.63
CA ALA A 49 4.22 10.32 9.08
C ALA A 49 4.47 10.38 7.58
N VAL A 50 3.57 11.05 6.87
CA VAL A 50 3.80 11.42 5.48
C VAL A 50 5.04 12.32 5.41
N THR A 51 6.00 11.94 4.58
CA THR A 51 7.21 12.74 4.37
C THR A 51 6.92 13.92 3.44
N ALA A 52 7.68 15.02 3.58
CA ALA A 52 7.59 16.17 2.67
C ALA A 52 7.83 15.80 1.19
N ARG A 53 8.51 14.69 0.92
CA ARG A 53 8.79 14.19 -0.44
C ARG A 53 7.64 13.38 -1.04
N GLY A 54 6.53 13.18 -0.31
CA GLY A 54 5.41 12.36 -0.79
C GLY A 54 5.79 10.87 -0.97
N VAL A 55 6.75 10.42 -0.17
CA VAL A 55 7.24 9.03 -0.15
C VAL A 55 6.72 8.34 1.10
N LEU A 56 6.24 7.11 0.93
CA LEU A 56 5.85 6.21 2.02
C LEU A 56 6.89 5.09 2.17
N ALA A 57 7.07 4.62 3.40
CA ALA A 57 8.01 3.55 3.73
C ALA A 57 7.28 2.38 4.38
N LEU A 58 7.49 1.18 3.86
CA LEU A 58 7.05 -0.06 4.48
C LEU A 58 8.15 -0.58 5.43
N PRO A 59 7.85 -0.75 6.73
CA PRO A 59 8.78 -1.36 7.68
C PRO A 59 9.24 -2.74 7.23
N VAL A 60 10.45 -3.14 7.58
CA VAL A 60 11.02 -4.47 7.24
C VAL A 60 10.07 -5.61 7.63
N ALA A 61 9.47 -5.54 8.82
CA ALA A 61 8.52 -6.55 9.28
C ALA A 61 7.29 -6.67 8.36
N VAL A 62 6.73 -5.53 7.92
CA VAL A 62 5.61 -5.50 6.96
C VAL A 62 6.05 -6.08 5.62
N ARG A 63 7.24 -5.71 5.14
CA ARG A 63 7.76 -6.20 3.87
C ARG A 63 7.92 -7.70 3.86
N ARG A 64 8.57 -8.26 4.87
CA ARG A 64 8.75 -9.72 5.01
C ARG A 64 7.42 -10.46 5.08
N PHE A 65 6.46 -9.94 5.85
CA PHE A 65 5.15 -10.57 6.00
C PHE A 65 4.34 -10.55 4.69
N THR A 66 4.51 -9.52 3.87
CA THR A 66 3.76 -9.34 2.62
C THR A 66 4.51 -9.81 1.37
N GLY A 67 5.74 -10.33 1.51
CA GLY A 67 6.59 -10.73 0.38
C GLY A 67 7.10 -9.53 -0.45
N LEU A 68 7.26 -8.36 0.19
CA LEU A 68 7.63 -7.08 -0.42
C LEU A 68 9.10 -6.67 -0.14
N ASP A 69 10.05 -7.61 -0.14
CA ASP A 69 11.45 -7.28 0.16
C ASP A 69 12.10 -6.40 -0.92
N ASP A 70 11.83 -6.68 -2.19
CA ASP A 70 11.99 -5.77 -3.32
C ASP A 70 10.90 -6.05 -4.39
N GLY A 71 10.66 -5.10 -5.29
CA GLY A 71 9.77 -5.33 -6.44
C GLY A 71 8.58 -4.37 -6.60
N PRO A 72 7.74 -4.62 -7.63
CA PRO A 72 6.64 -3.74 -7.97
C PRO A 72 5.45 -3.92 -7.01
N VAL A 73 4.87 -2.80 -6.63
CA VAL A 73 3.67 -2.70 -5.79
C VAL A 73 2.58 -1.95 -6.51
N VAL A 74 1.35 -2.36 -6.26
CA VAL A 74 0.16 -1.58 -6.59
C VAL A 74 -0.29 -0.85 -5.34
N ALA A 75 -0.39 0.47 -5.44
CA ALA A 75 -0.98 1.30 -4.40
C ALA A 75 -2.33 1.87 -4.87
N VAL A 76 -3.37 1.68 -4.08
CA VAL A 76 -4.75 2.11 -4.38
C VAL A 76 -5.24 3.01 -3.25
N ALA A 77 -5.35 4.31 -3.53
CA ALA A 77 -6.09 5.21 -2.66
C ALA A 77 -7.59 4.97 -2.81
N VAL A 78 -8.30 4.92 -1.68
CA VAL A 78 -9.76 4.81 -1.61
C VAL A 78 -10.28 6.00 -0.79
N PRO A 79 -10.47 7.18 -1.41
CA PRO A 79 -10.84 8.41 -0.70
C PRO A 79 -12.12 8.26 0.13
N ALA A 80 -13.14 7.58 -0.40
CA ALA A 80 -14.39 7.33 0.31
C ALA A 80 -14.25 6.50 1.61
N ARG A 81 -13.10 5.87 1.83
CA ARG A 81 -12.79 5.08 3.03
C ARG A 81 -11.56 5.60 3.78
N GLU A 82 -11.00 6.73 3.34
CA GLU A 82 -9.80 7.34 3.91
C GLU A 82 -8.64 6.36 4.13
N LEU A 83 -8.40 5.47 3.14
CA LEU A 83 -7.36 4.45 3.24
C LEU A 83 -6.59 4.29 1.95
N MET A 84 -5.42 3.66 2.06
CA MET A 84 -4.61 3.22 0.93
C MET A 84 -4.27 1.74 1.08
N PHE A 85 -4.57 0.95 0.05
CA PHE A 85 -4.04 -0.40 -0.08
C PHE A 85 -2.67 -0.36 -0.74
N VAL A 86 -1.75 -1.21 -0.29
CA VAL A 86 -0.47 -1.49 -0.92
C VAL A 86 -0.33 -3.00 -1.03
N VAL A 87 -0.28 -3.49 -2.26
CA VAL A 87 -0.32 -4.92 -2.58
C VAL A 87 0.86 -5.27 -3.48
N PRO A 88 1.58 -6.38 -3.25
CA PRO A 88 2.51 -6.94 -4.23
C PRO A 88 1.80 -7.20 -5.56
N VAL A 89 2.40 -6.83 -6.69
CA VAL A 89 1.79 -7.10 -8.01
C VAL A 89 1.52 -8.60 -8.20
N GLY A 90 2.45 -9.47 -7.79
CA GLY A 90 2.27 -10.92 -7.90
C GLY A 90 1.04 -11.41 -7.12
N ALA A 91 0.87 -10.96 -5.88
CA ALA A 91 -0.29 -11.31 -5.06
C ALA A 91 -1.61 -10.80 -5.66
N LEU A 92 -1.62 -9.58 -6.21
CA LEU A 92 -2.79 -9.04 -6.91
C LEU A 92 -3.14 -9.89 -8.14
N VAL A 93 -2.16 -10.24 -8.96
CA VAL A 93 -2.37 -11.08 -10.16
C VAL A 93 -2.90 -12.45 -9.78
N SER A 94 -2.32 -13.11 -8.77
CA SER A 94 -2.81 -14.40 -8.27
C SER A 94 -4.27 -14.32 -7.83
N ALA A 95 -4.64 -13.29 -7.05
CA ALA A 95 -6.03 -13.10 -6.61
C ALA A 95 -6.99 -12.81 -7.76
N LEU A 96 -6.54 -12.13 -8.81
CA LEU A 96 -7.33 -11.89 -10.02
C LEU A 96 -7.53 -13.16 -10.84
N ILE A 97 -6.49 -13.98 -10.99
CA ILE A 97 -6.59 -15.29 -11.67
C ILE A 97 -7.56 -16.19 -10.91
N GLU A 98 -7.39 -16.33 -9.60
CA GLU A 98 -8.31 -17.10 -8.75
C GLU A 98 -9.76 -16.58 -8.88
N ARG A 99 -9.95 -15.26 -8.96
CA ARG A 99 -11.29 -14.67 -9.16
C ARG A 99 -11.87 -15.01 -10.55
N LEU A 100 -11.05 -15.04 -11.58
CA LEU A 100 -11.46 -15.42 -12.93
C LEU A 100 -11.86 -16.89 -12.98
N ASP A 101 -11.08 -17.77 -12.36
CA ASP A 101 -11.35 -19.20 -12.31
C ASP A 101 -12.66 -19.49 -11.57
N ASN A 102 -12.85 -18.88 -10.40
CA ASN A 102 -14.08 -18.98 -9.60
C ASN A 102 -15.31 -18.32 -10.26
N GLY A 103 -15.11 -17.52 -11.30
CA GLY A 103 -16.16 -16.86 -12.06
C GLY A 103 -16.71 -17.70 -13.23
N HIS A 104 -15.98 -18.74 -13.66
CA HIS A 104 -16.42 -19.65 -14.73
C HIS A 104 -17.33 -20.79 -14.24
N ASP A 105 -17.50 -20.94 -12.92
CA ASP A 105 -18.33 -21.97 -12.27
C ASP A 105 -19.69 -21.42 -11.74
N ARG A 106 -20.13 -20.26 -12.20
CA ARG A 106 -21.46 -19.67 -11.88
C ARG A 106 -22.22 -19.27 -13.13
#